data_AF-G4T8F0-F1
#
_entry.id   AF-G4T8F0-F1
#
_cell.length_a   1.000
_cell.length_b   1.000
_cell.length_c   1.000
_cell.angle_alpha   90.00
_cell.angle_beta   90.00
_cell.angle_gamma   90.00
#
_symmetry.space_group_name_H-M   'P 1'
#
loop_
_entity.id
_entity.type
_entity.pdbx_description
1 polymer ?
#
loop_
_entity_poly.entity_id
_entity_poly.type
_entity_poly.pdbx_seq_one_letter_code
_entity_poly.pdbx_strand_id
1 'polypeptide(L)'
;MNPNVRIRELQRDKCNFVLSGVNLGFANSFRRTMMADIPTVAIDMVVFEVNTTVLPDEFIAHRLGMIPLISTNCDEGMRYTRDCDCELGCPLCMVVLTLHVRCDMPGTTMNITSDHLQIQSGGDAWGGEELTKRGEDFGLPVSKSRGFNGHPILIASLRKGQELKIRCEAKKGIAKDHAKWSPCTALGFEYDPYNKLRHTTYWFETDKQAEWPLSANAEEEEPPREDAPFDYNAEPNKFYFNVETDGSLTAKEVILKSLSNMQSRTATLVYNIKHQSRPDAMDTTDAPAFPPAGQRTSGQDQSYTNASGWGASPNTSGANMGWASPNATAQGGWSL
;
A
#
# COMPACT_ATOMS: atom_id res chain seq x y z
N MET A 1 14.09 18.77 19.40
CA MET A 1 14.50 18.77 17.98
C MET A 1 13.32 19.23 17.15
N ASN A 2 13.49 20.22 16.28
CA ASN A 2 12.45 20.66 15.35
C ASN A 2 12.76 20.05 13.97
N PRO A 3 11.85 19.26 13.37
CA PRO A 3 12.04 18.72 12.04
C PRO A 3 12.24 19.84 11.01
N ASN A 4 13.22 19.69 10.13
CA ASN A 4 13.52 20.63 9.05
C ASN A 4 13.66 19.88 7.72
N VAL A 5 13.07 20.42 6.66
CA VAL A 5 13.14 19.87 5.31
C VAL A 5 13.79 20.89 4.39
N ARG A 6 14.86 20.50 3.71
CA ARG A 6 15.49 21.29 2.64
C ARG A 6 15.40 20.54 1.33
N ILE A 7 14.67 21.09 0.37
CA ILE A 7 14.51 20.50 -0.96
C ILE A 7 15.71 20.92 -1.82
N ARG A 8 16.39 19.94 -2.44
CA ARG A 8 17.45 20.18 -3.43
C ARG A 8 16.90 20.24 -4.84
N GLU A 9 16.02 19.30 -5.17
CA GLU A 9 15.42 19.15 -6.49
C GLU A 9 13.97 18.73 -6.35
N LEU A 10 13.07 19.38 -7.10
CA LEU A 10 11.67 19.00 -7.21
C LEU A 10 11.26 19.01 -8.68
N GLN A 11 10.94 17.83 -9.17
CA GLN A 11 10.31 17.59 -10.46
C GLN A 11 8.91 16.98 -10.22
N ARG A 12 8.19 16.64 -11.30
CA ARG A 12 6.88 15.98 -11.21
C ARG A 12 6.99 14.62 -10.50
N ASP A 13 7.90 13.78 -10.99
CA ASP A 13 8.02 12.38 -10.55
C ASP A 13 9.22 12.13 -9.65
N LYS A 14 10.05 13.16 -9.40
CA LYS A 14 11.26 13.05 -8.58
C LYS A 14 11.35 14.17 -7.55
N CYS A 15 11.73 13.83 -6.33
CA CYS A 15 12.05 14.81 -5.29
C CYS A 15 13.28 14.39 -4.48
N ASN A 16 14.32 15.22 -4.53
CA ASN A 16 15.53 15.09 -3.72
C ASN A 16 15.50 16.11 -2.59
N PHE A 17 15.52 15.65 -1.35
CA PHE A 17 15.46 16.52 -0.17
C PHE A 17 16.27 15.95 1.00
N VAL A 18 16.63 16.85 1.91
CA VAL A 18 17.33 16.53 3.16
C VAL A 18 16.37 16.75 4.32
N LEU A 19 16.19 15.72 5.14
CA LEU A 19 15.39 15.74 6.35
C LEU A 19 16.33 15.81 7.56
N SER A 20 16.22 16.85 8.36
CA SER A 20 17.05 17.08 9.55
C SER A 20 16.20 17.23 10.80
N GLY A 21 16.78 16.97 11.98
CA GLY A 21 16.09 17.19 13.26
C GLY A 21 15.01 16.14 13.57
N VAL A 22 15.17 14.94 13.02
CA VAL A 22 14.36 13.75 13.32
C VAL A 22 15.28 12.60 13.72
N ASN A 23 14.72 11.55 14.32
CA ASN A 23 15.47 10.32 14.59
C ASN A 23 15.40 9.34 13.40
N LEU A 24 16.32 8.37 13.37
CA LEU A 24 16.36 7.33 12.34
C LEU A 24 15.06 6.52 12.29
N GLY A 25 14.42 6.27 13.44
CA GLY A 25 13.14 5.55 13.52
C GLY A 25 12.01 6.25 12.76
N PHE A 26 11.87 7.57 12.93
CA PHE A 26 10.90 8.38 12.21
C PHE A 26 11.24 8.43 10.71
N ALA A 27 12.50 8.70 10.35
CA ALA A 27 12.93 8.78 8.96
C ALA A 27 12.67 7.45 8.21
N ASN A 28 12.98 6.31 8.81
CA ASN A 28 12.70 4.99 8.23
C ASN A 28 11.20 4.68 8.20
N SER A 29 10.42 5.05 9.22
CA SER A 29 8.96 4.87 9.21
C SER A 29 8.31 5.72 8.10
N PHE A 30 8.81 6.93 7.91
CA PHE A 30 8.39 7.82 6.84
C PHE A 30 8.69 7.22 5.45
N ARG A 31 9.92 6.71 5.25
CA ARG A 31 10.30 5.94 4.06
C ARG A 31 9.34 4.79 3.77
N ARG A 32 9.04 3.95 4.77
CA ARG A 32 8.17 2.79 4.61
C ARG A 32 6.72 3.17 4.30
N THR A 33 6.25 4.27 4.90
CA THR A 33 4.90 4.77 4.64
C THR A 33 4.76 5.23 3.19
N MET A 34 5.77 5.94 2.65
CA MET A 34 5.78 6.35 1.24
C MET A 34 5.65 5.16 0.29
N MET A 35 6.33 4.05 0.57
CA MET A 35 6.30 2.85 -0.29
C MET A 35 4.98 2.07 -0.18
N ALA A 36 4.45 1.92 1.03
CA ALA A 36 3.53 0.81 1.30
C ALA A 36 2.13 1.22 1.72
N ASP A 37 1.96 2.42 2.30
CA ASP A 37 0.72 2.80 2.98
C ASP A 37 -0.11 3.85 2.23
N ILE A 38 0.42 4.43 1.16
CA ILE A 38 -0.30 5.41 0.35
C ILE A 38 -1.35 4.70 -0.50
N PRO A 39 -2.63 5.12 -0.44
CA PRO A 39 -3.68 4.55 -1.27
C PRO A 39 -3.56 5.00 -2.72
N THR A 40 -3.66 4.04 -3.64
CA THR A 40 -3.69 4.26 -5.09
C THR A 40 -4.78 3.42 -5.74
N VAL A 41 -5.05 3.67 -7.02
CA VAL A 41 -6.00 2.93 -7.84
C VAL A 41 -5.24 2.07 -8.83
N ALA A 42 -5.57 0.78 -8.90
CA ALA A 42 -5.02 -0.15 -9.88
C ALA A 42 -6.08 -1.14 -10.34
N ILE A 43 -5.89 -1.74 -11.52
CA ILE A 43 -6.78 -2.78 -12.03
C ILE A 43 -6.68 -4.01 -11.12
N ASP A 44 -7.84 -4.47 -10.64
CA ASP A 44 -7.94 -5.56 -9.68
C ASP A 44 -8.68 -6.78 -10.22
N MET A 45 -9.71 -6.55 -11.03
CA MET A 45 -10.45 -7.61 -11.69
C MET A 45 -10.50 -7.34 -13.19
N VAL A 46 -10.28 -8.40 -13.98
CA VAL A 46 -10.36 -8.35 -15.44
C VAL A 46 -11.33 -9.43 -15.89
N VAL A 47 -12.38 -9.01 -16.59
CA VAL A 47 -13.39 -9.87 -17.19
C VAL A 47 -13.07 -9.97 -18.68
N PHE A 48 -12.76 -11.18 -19.12
CA PHE A 48 -12.50 -11.48 -20.53
C PHE A 48 -13.81 -11.86 -21.21
N GLU A 49 -14.19 -11.11 -22.24
CA GLU A 49 -15.30 -11.48 -23.12
C GLU A 49 -14.79 -12.26 -24.33
N VAL A 50 -13.67 -11.78 -24.91
CA VAL A 50 -12.99 -12.44 -26.03
C VAL A 50 -11.49 -12.31 -25.83
N ASN A 51 -10.77 -13.44 -25.79
CA ASN A 51 -9.32 -13.48 -25.96
C ASN A 51 -8.96 -14.52 -27.02
N THR A 52 -8.54 -14.05 -28.19
CA THR A 52 -7.98 -14.90 -29.26
C THR A 52 -6.50 -14.58 -29.51
N THR A 53 -5.87 -13.88 -28.55
CA THR A 53 -4.46 -13.53 -28.61
C THR A 53 -3.57 -14.74 -28.34
N VAL A 54 -2.26 -14.58 -28.50
CA VAL A 54 -1.27 -15.63 -28.19
C VAL A 54 -1.03 -15.77 -26.68
N LEU A 55 -1.40 -14.75 -25.90
CA LEU A 55 -1.14 -14.71 -24.46
C LEU A 55 -2.36 -15.26 -23.69
N PRO A 56 -2.14 -16.10 -22.66
CA PRO A 56 -3.23 -16.57 -21.81
C PRO A 56 -3.81 -15.43 -20.96
N ASP A 57 -5.05 -15.60 -20.51
CA ASP A 57 -5.84 -14.58 -19.83
C ASP A 57 -5.11 -14.04 -18.58
N GLU A 58 -4.58 -14.92 -17.74
CA GLU A 58 -3.90 -14.56 -16.50
C GLU A 58 -2.63 -13.73 -16.74
N PHE A 59 -1.95 -13.94 -17.87
CA PHE A 59 -0.77 -13.17 -18.22
C PHE A 59 -1.15 -11.75 -18.62
N ILE A 60 -2.21 -11.59 -19.41
CA ILE A 60 -2.75 -10.27 -19.76
C ILE A 60 -3.29 -9.57 -18.52
N ALA A 61 -4.04 -10.28 -17.66
CA ALA A 61 -4.59 -9.75 -16.42
C ALA A 61 -3.50 -9.24 -15.49
N HIS A 62 -2.41 -9.99 -15.32
CA HIS A 62 -1.27 -9.56 -14.53
C HIS A 62 -0.65 -8.26 -15.08
N ARG A 63 -0.43 -8.19 -16.39
CA ARG A 63 0.12 -6.97 -17.04
C ARG A 63 -0.80 -5.77 -16.87
N LEU A 64 -2.11 -5.95 -17.03
CA LEU A 64 -3.10 -4.89 -16.81
C LEU A 64 -3.09 -4.40 -15.37
N GLY A 65 -2.94 -5.30 -14.41
CA GLY A 65 -2.81 -4.95 -12.99
C GLY A 65 -1.61 -4.05 -12.70
N MET A 66 -0.52 -4.17 -13.47
CA MET A 66 0.71 -3.39 -13.31
C MET A 66 0.73 -2.08 -14.10
N ILE A 67 -0.35 -1.71 -14.80
CA ILE A 67 -0.44 -0.41 -15.47
C ILE A 67 -0.76 0.66 -14.42
N PRO A 68 0.09 1.68 -14.26
CA PRO A 68 -0.17 2.75 -13.31
C PRO A 68 -1.35 3.60 -13.81
N LEU A 69 -2.31 3.82 -12.92
CA LEU A 69 -3.45 4.69 -13.15
C LEU A 69 -3.31 5.96 -12.31
N ILE A 70 -3.74 7.09 -12.88
CA ILE A 70 -3.70 8.38 -12.22
C ILE A 70 -4.61 8.33 -10.99
N SER A 71 -3.99 8.50 -9.82
CA SER A 71 -4.59 8.27 -8.50
C SER A 71 -4.64 9.54 -7.66
N THR A 72 -4.52 10.71 -8.30
CA THR A 72 -4.62 12.02 -7.65
C THR A 72 -5.86 12.10 -6.77
N ASN A 73 -5.67 12.47 -5.50
CA ASN A 73 -6.75 12.57 -4.50
C ASN A 73 -7.56 11.27 -4.26
N CYS A 74 -6.97 10.09 -4.47
CA CYS A 74 -7.64 8.78 -4.28
C CYS A 74 -8.17 8.55 -2.84
N ASP A 75 -7.53 9.12 -1.84
CA ASP A 75 -7.94 9.14 -0.43
C ASP A 75 -9.38 9.64 -0.25
N GLU A 76 -9.75 10.75 -0.89
CA GLU A 76 -11.09 11.33 -0.77
C GLU A 76 -11.99 11.09 -2.00
N GLY A 77 -11.40 10.86 -3.17
CA GLY A 77 -12.11 10.69 -4.44
C GLY A 77 -12.66 9.27 -4.66
N MET A 78 -12.32 8.31 -3.81
CA MET A 78 -12.74 6.92 -3.97
C MET A 78 -12.84 6.21 -2.63
N ARG A 79 -13.94 5.50 -2.39
CA ARG A 79 -14.11 4.64 -1.22
C ARG A 79 -13.38 3.31 -1.44
N TYR A 80 -12.91 2.68 -0.36
CA TYR A 80 -12.50 1.29 -0.44
C TYR A 80 -13.74 0.43 -0.72
N THR A 81 -13.62 -0.56 -1.60
CA THR A 81 -14.74 -1.44 -1.96
C THR A 81 -15.32 -2.18 -0.76
N ARG A 82 -14.48 -2.58 0.19
CA ARG A 82 -14.88 -3.22 1.46
C ARG A 82 -15.65 -2.32 2.43
N ASP A 83 -15.53 -1.01 2.28
CA ASP A 83 -16.14 -0.01 3.16
C ASP A 83 -17.35 0.65 2.46
N CYS A 84 -17.76 0.15 1.29
CA CYS A 84 -18.84 0.70 0.49
C CYS A 84 -20.11 -0.15 0.62
N ASP A 85 -21.27 0.49 0.72
CA ASP A 85 -22.57 -0.17 0.92
C ASP A 85 -23.14 -0.86 -0.34
N CYS A 86 -22.33 -1.10 -1.38
CA CYS A 86 -22.76 -1.72 -2.63
C CYS A 86 -22.37 -3.20 -2.69
N GLU A 87 -23.18 -4.06 -3.31
CA GLU A 87 -22.89 -5.51 -3.40
C GLU A 87 -21.79 -5.85 -4.42
N LEU A 88 -21.86 -5.27 -5.63
CA LEU A 88 -21.02 -5.68 -6.78
C LEU A 88 -19.96 -4.64 -7.18
N GLY A 89 -20.11 -3.40 -6.69
CA GLY A 89 -19.32 -2.25 -7.11
C GLY A 89 -20.20 -1.12 -7.66
N CYS A 90 -19.83 0.12 -7.35
CA CYS A 90 -20.52 1.32 -7.83
C CYS A 90 -19.50 2.38 -8.26
N PRO A 91 -19.93 3.47 -8.94
CA PRO A 91 -19.02 4.53 -9.38
C PRO A 91 -18.21 5.19 -8.27
N LEU A 92 -18.64 5.11 -7.00
CA LEU A 92 -17.95 5.68 -5.83
C LEU A 92 -16.74 4.85 -5.38
N CYS A 93 -16.74 3.54 -5.62
CA CYS A 93 -15.73 2.60 -5.10
C CYS A 93 -15.01 1.80 -6.20
N MET A 94 -15.34 2.01 -7.46
CA MET A 94 -14.76 1.33 -8.61
C MET A 94 -14.66 2.26 -9.83
N VAL A 95 -13.58 2.13 -10.60
CA VAL A 95 -13.46 2.71 -11.95
C VAL A 95 -13.44 1.58 -12.96
N VAL A 96 -14.34 1.61 -13.94
CA VAL A 96 -14.43 0.57 -14.97
C VAL A 96 -13.73 1.07 -16.23
N LEU A 97 -12.76 0.28 -16.73
CA LEU A 97 -12.10 0.51 -18.01
C LEU A 97 -12.47 -0.61 -18.98
N THR A 98 -12.67 -0.27 -20.25
CA THR A 98 -12.93 -1.23 -21.32
C THR A 98 -11.84 -1.15 -22.37
N LEU A 99 -11.49 -2.29 -22.95
CA LEU A 99 -10.57 -2.39 -24.09
C LEU A 99 -11.16 -3.38 -25.08
N HIS A 100 -11.41 -2.90 -26.29
CA HIS A 100 -11.90 -3.72 -27.40
C HIS A 100 -11.09 -3.39 -28.64
N VAL A 101 -10.26 -4.36 -29.06
CA VAL A 101 -9.36 -4.20 -30.20
C VAL A 101 -9.36 -5.48 -31.03
N ARG A 102 -9.44 -5.32 -32.35
CA ARG A 102 -9.35 -6.41 -33.33
C ARG A 102 -8.39 -6.04 -34.44
N CYS A 103 -7.55 -6.99 -34.83
CA CYS A 103 -6.59 -6.79 -35.92
C CYS A 103 -7.16 -7.38 -37.22
N ASP A 104 -7.68 -6.54 -38.12
CA ASP A 104 -8.24 -7.01 -39.40
C ASP A 104 -7.23 -6.93 -40.57
N MET A 105 -6.16 -6.13 -40.43
CA MET A 105 -5.19 -5.90 -41.49
C MET A 105 -4.25 -7.09 -41.71
N PRO A 106 -4.12 -7.60 -42.96
CA PRO A 106 -3.14 -8.65 -43.28
C PRO A 106 -1.72 -8.12 -43.28
N GLY A 107 -0.76 -8.92 -42.80
CA GLY A 107 0.68 -8.63 -42.94
C GLY A 107 1.28 -7.66 -41.91
N THR A 108 0.47 -6.99 -41.10
CA THR A 108 0.93 -6.06 -40.06
C THR A 108 0.56 -6.56 -38.67
N THR A 109 1.49 -6.48 -37.73
CA THR A 109 1.24 -6.75 -36.31
C THR A 109 0.69 -5.48 -35.65
N MET A 110 -0.45 -5.58 -34.96
CA MET A 110 -1.02 -4.48 -34.20
C MET A 110 -0.61 -4.57 -32.74
N ASN A 111 0.01 -3.51 -32.22
CA ASN A 111 0.37 -3.43 -30.81
C ASN A 111 -0.81 -2.87 -30.01
N ILE A 112 -1.23 -3.59 -28.98
CA ILE A 112 -2.21 -3.11 -28.00
C ILE A 112 -1.43 -2.44 -26.87
N THR A 113 -1.72 -1.17 -26.61
CA THR A 113 -1.07 -0.42 -25.52
C THR A 113 -2.07 0.06 -24.47
N SER A 114 -1.57 0.60 -23.36
CA SER A 114 -2.36 1.24 -22.30
C SER A 114 -3.29 2.32 -22.84
N ASP A 115 -2.92 3.00 -23.92
CA ASP A 115 -3.75 4.07 -24.50
C ASP A 115 -5.06 3.57 -25.12
N HIS A 116 -5.18 2.28 -25.42
CA HIS A 116 -6.44 1.70 -25.88
C HIS A 116 -7.46 1.49 -24.76
N LEU A 117 -7.06 1.61 -23.48
CA LEU A 117 -7.99 1.55 -22.35
C LEU A 117 -8.85 2.81 -22.31
N GLN A 118 -10.17 2.63 -22.25
CA GLN A 118 -11.14 3.73 -22.16
C GLN A 118 -11.94 3.59 -20.88
N ILE A 119 -12.14 4.69 -20.15
CA ILE A 119 -13.03 4.67 -18.99
C ILE A 119 -14.47 4.55 -19.48
N GLN A 120 -15.19 3.60 -18.91
CA GLN A 120 -16.63 3.51 -19.10
C GLN A 120 -17.29 4.54 -18.16
N SER A 121 -17.90 5.58 -18.73
CA SER A 121 -18.66 6.55 -17.94
C SER A 121 -19.79 5.86 -17.19
N GLY A 122 -19.75 5.93 -15.85
CA GLY A 122 -20.89 5.56 -15.01
C GLY A 122 -22.00 6.59 -15.22
N GLY A 123 -23.25 6.15 -15.39
CA GLY A 123 -24.37 7.08 -15.54
C GLY A 123 -24.49 8.01 -14.33
N ASP A 124 -24.92 9.25 -14.57
CA ASP A 124 -25.02 10.37 -13.62
C ASP A 124 -26.00 10.14 -12.44
N ALA A 125 -26.52 8.91 -12.30
CA ALA A 125 -27.54 8.54 -11.33
C ALA A 125 -27.00 8.31 -9.91
N TRP A 126 -25.68 8.36 -9.70
CA TRP A 126 -25.06 8.10 -8.39
C TRP A 126 -24.69 9.42 -7.70
N GLY A 127 -25.38 9.74 -6.62
CA GLY A 127 -24.99 10.82 -5.71
C GLY A 127 -23.76 10.47 -4.89
N GLY A 128 -22.89 11.46 -4.63
CA GLY A 128 -21.73 11.33 -3.74
C GLY A 128 -20.71 12.46 -3.94
N GLU A 129 -20.13 12.95 -2.84
CA GLU A 129 -19.09 13.99 -2.88
C GLU A 129 -17.75 13.46 -3.39
N GLU A 130 -17.54 12.15 -3.40
CA GLU A 130 -16.28 11.53 -3.84
C GLU A 130 -16.04 11.77 -5.34
N LEU A 131 -17.08 11.73 -6.17
CA LEU A 131 -16.94 11.97 -7.61
C LEU A 131 -16.48 13.40 -7.91
N THR A 132 -16.93 14.39 -7.13
CA THR A 132 -16.55 15.80 -7.33
C THR A 132 -15.10 16.09 -6.93
N LYS A 133 -14.51 15.19 -6.13
CA LYS A 133 -13.12 15.28 -5.67
C LYS A 133 -12.12 14.60 -6.61
N ARG A 134 -12.59 13.94 -7.68
CA ARG A 134 -11.74 13.33 -8.72
C ARG A 134 -11.25 14.39 -9.70
N GLY A 135 -9.98 14.30 -10.06
CA GLY A 135 -9.45 15.07 -11.20
C GLY A 135 -10.01 14.57 -12.54
N GLU A 136 -9.93 15.39 -13.58
CA GLU A 136 -10.36 15.05 -14.95
C GLU A 136 -9.70 13.75 -15.46
N ASP A 137 -8.43 13.55 -15.14
CA ASP A 137 -7.64 12.40 -15.59
C ASP A 137 -7.73 11.19 -14.64
N PHE A 138 -8.53 11.24 -13.56
CA PHE A 138 -8.56 10.19 -12.54
C PHE A 138 -8.92 8.81 -13.11
N GLY A 139 -8.11 7.80 -12.80
CA GLY A 139 -8.29 6.43 -13.27
C GLY A 139 -7.86 6.19 -14.72
N LEU A 140 -7.41 7.21 -15.46
CA LEU A 140 -6.76 6.99 -16.75
C LEU A 140 -5.35 6.42 -16.57
N PRO A 141 -4.85 5.65 -17.54
CA PRO A 141 -3.43 5.29 -17.59
C PRO A 141 -2.55 6.53 -17.58
N VAL A 142 -1.44 6.48 -16.84
CA VAL A 142 -0.52 7.63 -16.70
C VAL A 142 0.00 8.15 -18.05
N SER A 143 0.12 7.28 -19.07
CA SER A 143 0.50 7.67 -20.44
C SER A 143 -0.45 8.70 -21.08
N LYS A 144 -1.70 8.78 -20.63
CA LYS A 144 -2.70 9.75 -21.11
C LYS A 144 -2.71 11.07 -20.32
N SER A 145 -1.98 11.17 -19.21
CA SER A 145 -2.01 12.35 -18.36
C SER A 145 -1.52 13.58 -19.11
N ARG A 146 -2.25 14.70 -18.98
CA ARG A 146 -1.78 15.97 -19.54
C ARG A 146 -0.44 16.36 -18.89
N GLY A 147 0.57 16.61 -19.73
CA GLY A 147 1.90 17.03 -19.29
C GLY A 147 2.84 15.91 -18.82
N PHE A 148 2.50 14.63 -19.06
CA PHE A 148 3.42 13.51 -18.91
C PHE A 148 3.85 13.02 -20.30
N ASN A 149 5.15 13.09 -20.62
CA ASN A 149 5.68 12.59 -21.90
C ASN A 149 6.00 11.09 -21.80
N GLY A 150 5.05 10.32 -21.30
CA GLY A 150 5.18 8.88 -21.09
C GLY A 150 4.89 8.09 -22.35
N HIS A 151 5.67 7.05 -22.60
CA HIS A 151 5.34 6.09 -23.63
C HIS A 151 4.21 5.16 -23.15
N PRO A 152 3.24 4.84 -24.02
CA PRO A 152 2.18 3.94 -23.65
C PRO A 152 2.73 2.52 -23.46
N ILE A 153 2.22 1.81 -22.46
CA ILE A 153 2.70 0.50 -22.06
C ILE A 153 2.16 -0.54 -23.02
N LEU A 154 3.02 -1.33 -23.65
CA LEU A 154 2.61 -2.46 -24.48
C LEU A 154 1.96 -3.54 -23.60
N ILE A 155 0.76 -3.98 -23.95
CA ILE A 155 0.01 -5.03 -23.25
C ILE A 155 0.17 -6.36 -23.99
N ALA A 156 -0.10 -6.35 -25.30
CA ALA A 156 -0.03 -7.52 -26.16
C ALA A 156 0.14 -7.08 -27.62
N SER A 157 0.48 -8.03 -28.49
CA SER A 157 0.54 -7.83 -29.94
C SER A 157 -0.42 -8.79 -30.62
N LEU A 158 -1.20 -8.29 -31.58
CA LEU A 158 -2.18 -9.03 -32.36
C LEU A 158 -1.70 -9.25 -33.79
N ARG A 159 -1.99 -10.43 -34.34
CA ARG A 159 -1.98 -10.71 -35.77
C ARG A 159 -3.40 -10.67 -36.35
N LYS A 160 -3.47 -10.67 -37.68
CA LYS A 160 -4.73 -10.74 -38.43
C LYS A 160 -5.68 -11.80 -37.87
N GLY A 161 -6.92 -11.39 -37.59
CA GLY A 161 -8.00 -12.23 -37.08
C GLY A 161 -8.04 -12.37 -35.56
N GLN A 162 -7.02 -11.86 -34.84
CA GLN A 162 -7.05 -11.85 -33.37
C GLN A 162 -7.78 -10.62 -32.84
N GLU A 163 -8.46 -10.84 -31.74
CA GLU A 163 -9.35 -9.92 -31.04
C GLU A 163 -9.16 -10.07 -29.53
N LEU A 164 -9.13 -8.93 -28.84
CA LEU A 164 -9.13 -8.82 -27.39
C LEU A 164 -10.24 -7.88 -26.96
N LYS A 165 -11.20 -8.40 -26.19
CA LYS A 165 -12.32 -7.65 -25.61
C LYS A 165 -12.39 -7.95 -24.12
N ILE A 166 -12.13 -6.93 -23.31
CA ILE A 166 -12.02 -7.03 -21.87
C ILE A 166 -12.69 -5.85 -21.16
N ARG A 167 -13.16 -6.13 -19.95
CA ARG A 167 -13.62 -5.14 -18.98
C ARG A 167 -12.74 -5.24 -17.74
N CYS A 168 -12.13 -4.14 -17.35
CA CYS A 168 -11.23 -4.02 -16.21
C CYS A 168 -11.92 -3.22 -15.11
N GLU A 169 -11.82 -3.69 -13.89
CA GLU A 169 -12.37 -3.05 -12.70
C GLU A 169 -11.21 -2.63 -11.80
N ALA A 170 -10.99 -1.32 -11.73
CA ALA A 170 -9.95 -0.74 -10.92
C ALA A 170 -10.49 -0.36 -9.53
N LYS A 171 -9.71 -0.73 -8.51
CA LYS A 171 -10.07 -0.56 -7.10
C LYS A 171 -8.97 0.18 -6.35
N LYS A 172 -9.38 0.87 -5.28
CA LYS A 172 -8.49 1.50 -4.32
C LYS A 172 -7.82 0.44 -3.44
N GLY A 173 -6.50 0.50 -3.34
CA GLY A 173 -5.70 -0.42 -2.52
C GLY A 173 -4.42 0.25 -2.00
N ILE A 174 -3.60 -0.53 -1.29
CA ILE A 174 -2.29 -0.10 -0.77
C ILE A 174 -1.23 -1.13 -1.15
N ALA A 175 0.04 -0.70 -1.22
CA ALA A 175 1.11 -1.59 -1.68
C ALA A 175 1.41 -2.77 -0.72
N LYS A 176 0.94 -2.69 0.54
CA LYS A 176 0.98 -3.83 1.47
C LYS A 176 0.13 -5.02 0.99
N ASP A 177 -0.94 -4.77 0.26
CA ASP A 177 -1.81 -5.83 -0.26
C ASP A 177 -1.21 -6.42 -1.54
N HIS A 178 -0.71 -5.56 -2.43
CA HIS A 178 -0.01 -5.97 -3.65
C HIS A 178 0.86 -4.82 -4.21
N ALA A 179 2.04 -5.15 -4.76
CA ALA A 179 3.00 -4.17 -5.27
C ALA A 179 2.45 -3.23 -6.37
N LYS A 180 1.39 -3.66 -7.08
CA LYS A 180 0.68 -2.85 -8.10
C LYS A 180 0.11 -1.53 -7.60
N TRP A 181 -0.10 -1.41 -6.28
CA TRP A 181 -0.57 -0.18 -5.65
C TRP A 181 0.57 0.69 -5.09
N SER A 182 1.84 0.36 -5.35
CA SER A 182 2.97 1.21 -4.97
C SER A 182 3.02 2.44 -5.87
N PRO A 183 2.92 3.67 -5.34
CA PRO A 183 3.12 4.89 -6.12
C PRO A 183 4.60 5.22 -6.35
N CYS A 184 5.52 4.48 -5.70
CA CYS A 184 6.95 4.71 -5.76
C CYS A 184 7.63 3.64 -6.62
N THR A 185 8.53 4.10 -7.49
CA THR A 185 9.47 3.25 -8.23
C THR A 185 10.68 2.95 -7.36
N ALA A 186 11.32 4.02 -6.87
CA ALA A 186 12.52 3.94 -6.06
C ALA A 186 12.52 5.03 -4.99
N LEU A 187 13.11 4.71 -3.85
CA LEU A 187 13.35 5.65 -2.78
C LEU A 187 14.80 5.50 -2.34
N GLY A 188 15.63 6.47 -2.71
CA GLY A 188 16.98 6.63 -2.15
C GLY A 188 16.89 7.08 -0.70
N PHE A 189 17.70 6.46 0.15
CA PHE A 189 17.77 6.77 1.58
C PHE A 189 19.21 6.58 2.04
N GLU A 190 19.81 7.64 2.56
CA GLU A 190 21.18 7.62 3.07
C GLU A 190 21.29 8.54 4.30
N TYR A 191 22.22 8.25 5.19
CA TYR A 191 22.66 9.12 6.26
C TYR A 191 24.12 8.83 6.58
N ASP A 192 24.83 9.79 7.18
CA ASP A 192 26.23 9.65 7.59
C ASP A 192 27.16 9.13 6.47
N PRO A 193 27.36 9.90 5.38
CA PRO A 193 28.12 9.47 4.20
C PRO A 193 29.59 9.13 4.50
N TYR A 194 30.15 9.70 5.57
CA TYR A 194 31.52 9.43 6.03
C TYR A 194 31.61 8.31 7.06
N ASN A 195 30.50 7.70 7.46
CA ASN A 195 30.43 6.68 8.51
C ASN A 195 31.09 7.14 9.83
N LYS A 196 30.86 8.40 10.22
CA LYS A 196 31.34 8.98 11.49
C LYS A 196 30.79 8.23 12.68
N LEU A 197 29.57 7.71 12.57
CA LEU A 197 28.86 6.95 13.60
C LEU A 197 29.34 5.49 13.68
N ARG A 198 30.13 5.02 12.70
CA ARG A 198 30.58 3.63 12.61
C ARG A 198 29.43 2.62 12.61
N HIS A 199 28.29 3.00 12.02
CA HIS A 199 27.14 2.09 11.85
C HIS A 199 27.42 0.97 10.84
N THR A 200 28.43 1.13 9.98
CA THR A 200 28.96 0.06 9.15
C THR A 200 30.44 -0.17 9.41
N THR A 201 30.91 -1.40 9.20
CA THR A 201 32.33 -1.72 9.13
C THR A 201 32.65 -2.05 7.68
N TYR A 202 33.42 -1.18 7.03
CA TYR A 202 33.79 -1.38 5.63
C TYR A 202 34.67 -2.61 5.49
N TRP A 203 34.28 -3.49 4.58
CA TRP A 203 35.15 -4.55 4.08
C TRP A 203 36.11 -3.95 3.04
N PHE A 204 37.38 -4.30 3.06
CA PHE A 204 38.35 -3.89 2.05
C PHE A 204 39.50 -4.88 2.00
N GLU A 205 40.19 -4.95 0.86
CA GLU A 205 41.38 -5.80 0.70
C GLU A 205 42.68 -5.02 0.89
N THR A 206 42.76 -3.85 0.27
CA THR A 206 43.99 -3.07 0.19
C THR A 206 43.80 -1.67 0.74
N ASP A 207 42.87 -0.90 0.18
CA ASP A 207 42.62 0.48 0.57
C ASP A 207 41.13 0.76 0.65
N LYS A 208 40.67 0.98 1.88
CA LYS A 208 39.29 1.33 2.19
C LYS A 208 38.79 2.54 1.38
N GLN A 209 39.61 3.57 1.18
CA GLN A 209 39.15 4.82 0.54
C GLN A 209 39.03 4.66 -0.98
N ALA A 210 39.95 3.91 -1.61
CA ALA A 210 39.87 3.58 -3.02
C ALA A 210 38.72 2.60 -3.34
N GLU A 211 38.45 1.64 -2.46
CA GLU A 211 37.42 0.61 -2.67
C GLU A 211 36.00 1.09 -2.38
N TRP A 212 35.83 2.05 -1.46
CA TRP A 212 34.53 2.64 -1.10
C TRP A 212 34.48 4.12 -1.46
N PRO A 213 34.02 4.47 -2.68
CA PRO A 213 33.90 5.86 -3.08
C PRO A 213 32.85 6.58 -2.22
N LEU A 214 33.13 7.85 -1.93
CA LEU A 214 32.19 8.71 -1.22
C LEU A 214 30.94 8.96 -2.06
N SER A 215 29.79 9.00 -1.40
CA SER A 215 28.54 9.37 -2.05
C SER A 215 28.52 10.87 -2.38
N ALA A 216 27.64 11.26 -3.30
CA ALA A 216 27.39 12.69 -3.59
C ALA A 216 26.93 13.49 -2.36
N ASN A 217 26.37 12.82 -1.33
CA ASN A 217 25.94 13.47 -0.10
C ASN A 217 27.11 13.86 0.81
N ALA A 218 28.31 13.31 0.59
CA ALA A 218 29.52 13.66 1.33
C ALA A 218 29.92 15.14 1.13
N GLU A 219 29.52 15.78 0.03
CA GLU A 219 29.79 17.20 -0.24
C GLU A 219 29.07 18.14 0.75
N GLU A 220 28.00 17.67 1.41
CA GLU A 220 27.21 18.47 2.35
C GLU A 220 27.56 18.26 3.83
N GLU A 221 28.62 17.48 4.07
CA GLU A 221 29.14 17.23 5.40
C GLU A 221 30.65 17.41 5.46
N GLU A 222 31.14 17.88 6.60
CA GLU A 222 32.58 17.97 6.82
C GLU A 222 33.17 16.56 6.99
N PRO A 223 34.32 16.26 6.37
CA PRO A 223 34.99 14.98 6.56
C PRO A 223 35.42 14.81 8.04
N PRO A 224 35.45 13.58 8.56
CA PRO A 224 35.93 13.33 9.90
C PRO A 224 37.40 13.74 10.03
N ARG A 225 37.73 14.37 11.15
CA ARG A 225 39.11 14.67 11.52
C ARG A 225 39.79 13.39 12.03
N GLU A 226 40.96 13.07 11.49
CA GLU A 226 41.71 11.85 11.89
C GLU A 226 42.19 11.88 13.34
N ASP A 227 42.42 13.08 13.89
CA ASP A 227 42.90 13.30 15.25
C ASP A 227 41.76 13.34 16.30
N ALA A 228 40.51 13.45 15.86
CA ALA A 228 39.38 13.56 16.78
C ALA A 228 39.01 12.19 17.39
N PRO A 229 38.74 12.12 18.71
CA PRO A 229 38.22 10.91 19.32
C PRO A 229 36.83 10.57 18.74
N PHE A 230 36.50 9.29 18.73
CA PHE A 230 35.17 8.85 18.31
C PHE A 230 34.09 9.37 19.27
N ASP A 231 33.04 9.97 18.70
CA ASP A 231 31.90 10.47 19.48
C ASP A 231 30.85 9.37 19.67
N TYR A 232 30.88 8.74 20.85
CA TYR A 232 29.94 7.68 21.23
C TYR A 232 28.51 8.20 21.50
N ASN A 233 28.32 9.51 21.65
CA ASN A 233 27.00 10.11 21.90
C ASN A 233 26.37 10.69 20.62
N ALA A 234 27.08 10.65 19.50
CA ALA A 234 26.56 11.12 18.24
C ALA A 234 25.38 10.25 17.79
N GLU A 235 24.29 10.91 17.38
CA GLU A 235 23.10 10.25 16.84
C GLU A 235 22.84 10.71 15.39
N PRO A 236 22.28 9.83 14.54
CA PRO A 236 21.92 10.19 13.18
C PRO A 236 20.79 11.24 13.19
N ASN A 237 21.06 12.41 12.63
CA ASN A 237 20.14 13.56 12.68
C ASN A 237 19.81 14.18 11.32
N LYS A 238 20.50 13.75 10.25
CA LYS A 238 20.39 14.27 8.88
C LYS A 238 20.27 13.09 7.92
N PHE A 239 19.20 13.09 7.13
CA PHE A 239 18.83 12.00 6.23
C PHE A 239 18.62 12.55 4.82
N TYR A 240 19.22 11.88 3.84
CA TYR A 240 19.15 12.23 2.43
C TYR A 240 18.14 11.33 1.74
N PHE A 241 17.09 11.93 1.17
CA PHE A 241 16.03 11.23 0.46
C PHE A 241 16.07 11.57 -1.02
N ASN A 242 15.84 10.57 -1.85
CA ASN A 242 15.56 10.74 -3.28
C ASN A 242 14.33 9.90 -3.65
N VAL A 243 13.17 10.55 -3.75
CA VAL A 243 11.89 9.91 -4.06
C VAL A 243 11.68 9.90 -5.55
N GLU A 244 11.33 8.75 -6.12
CA GLU A 244 10.93 8.58 -7.51
C GLU A 244 9.58 7.86 -7.58
N THR A 245 8.63 8.43 -8.32
CA THR A 245 7.26 7.90 -8.47
C THR A 245 7.04 7.26 -9.83
N ASP A 246 6.05 6.39 -9.93
CA ASP A 246 5.63 5.73 -11.18
C ASP A 246 4.73 6.62 -12.06
N GLY A 247 4.38 7.80 -11.56
CA GLY A 247 3.52 8.80 -12.21
C GLY A 247 2.03 8.67 -11.86
N SER A 248 1.63 7.63 -11.11
CA SER A 248 0.26 7.51 -10.56
C SER A 248 -0.08 8.66 -9.60
N LEU A 249 0.94 9.14 -8.89
CA LEU A 249 0.95 10.30 -8.02
C LEU A 249 2.23 11.10 -8.26
N THR A 250 2.20 12.42 -8.04
CA THR A 250 3.42 13.23 -8.07
C THR A 250 4.29 12.98 -6.83
N ALA A 251 5.60 13.22 -6.94
CA ALA A 251 6.53 13.05 -5.81
C ALA A 251 6.14 13.91 -4.60
N LYS A 252 5.66 15.13 -4.84
CA LYS A 252 5.15 16.02 -3.78
C LYS A 252 3.94 15.44 -3.07
N GLU A 253 2.98 14.89 -3.82
CA GLU A 253 1.79 14.26 -3.23
C GLU A 253 2.14 13.04 -2.40
N VAL A 254 3.07 12.20 -2.87
CA VAL A 254 3.55 11.03 -2.12
C VAL A 254 4.12 11.44 -0.76
N ILE A 255 4.97 12.46 -0.73
CA ILE A 255 5.58 13.00 0.50
C ILE A 255 4.51 13.56 1.45
N LEU A 256 3.56 14.35 0.95
CA LEU A 256 2.51 14.95 1.79
C LEU A 256 1.51 13.91 2.30
N LYS A 257 1.07 12.98 1.44
CA LYS A 257 0.11 11.92 1.80
C LYS A 257 0.70 10.94 2.80
N SER A 258 1.98 10.60 2.69
CA SER A 258 2.63 9.74 3.68
C SER A 258 2.67 10.38 5.07
N LEU A 259 2.97 11.68 5.18
CA LEU A 259 2.89 12.39 6.47
C LEU A 259 1.46 12.40 7.03
N SER A 260 0.47 12.73 6.19
CA SER A 260 -0.94 12.73 6.59
C SER A 260 -1.40 11.34 7.07
N ASN A 261 -0.96 10.28 6.39
CA ASN A 261 -1.28 8.90 6.76
C ASN A 261 -0.63 8.49 8.09
N MET A 262 0.64 8.84 8.31
CA MET A 262 1.30 8.62 9.61
C MET A 262 0.58 9.35 10.75
N GLN A 263 0.17 10.59 10.52
CA GLN A 263 -0.60 11.37 11.50
C GLN A 263 -1.94 10.70 11.81
N SER A 264 -2.69 10.30 10.78
CA SER A 264 -4.00 9.67 10.91
C SER A 264 -3.93 8.33 11.64
N ARG A 265 -2.93 7.49 11.34
CA ARG A 265 -2.71 6.22 12.04
C ARG A 265 -2.33 6.42 13.50
N THR A 266 -1.47 7.39 13.78
CA THR A 266 -1.08 7.72 15.15
C THR A 266 -2.27 8.27 15.94
N ALA A 267 -3.09 9.13 15.33
CA ALA A 267 -4.31 9.64 15.93
C ALA A 267 -5.32 8.52 16.23
N THR A 268 -5.48 7.57 15.31
CA THR A 268 -6.33 6.38 15.49
C THR A 268 -5.85 5.54 16.68
N LEU A 269 -4.54 5.34 16.82
CA LEU A 269 -3.97 4.62 17.97
C LEU A 269 -4.27 5.35 19.28
N VAL A 270 -4.06 6.66 19.33
CA VAL A 270 -4.39 7.48 20.52
C VAL A 270 -5.88 7.40 20.85
N TYR A 271 -6.75 7.45 19.84
CA TYR A 271 -8.18 7.30 20.01
C TYR A 271 -8.52 5.94 20.63
N ASN A 272 -7.99 4.86 20.06
CA ASN A 272 -8.27 3.50 20.55
C ASN A 272 -7.77 3.28 21.99
N ILE A 273 -6.59 3.81 22.35
CA ILE A 273 -6.07 3.71 23.71
C ILE A 273 -6.96 4.47 24.71
N LYS A 274 -7.46 5.66 24.34
CA LYS A 274 -8.35 6.45 25.21
C LYS A 274 -9.71 5.78 25.44
N HIS A 275 -10.18 5.01 24.46
CA HIS A 275 -11.51 4.38 24.49
C HIS A 275 -11.45 2.88 24.82
N GLN A 276 -10.27 2.30 25.03
CA GLN A 276 -10.11 1.03 25.72
C GLN A 276 -10.38 1.24 27.21
N SER A 277 -11.65 1.14 27.60
CA SER A 277 -12.08 1.06 28.99
C SER A 277 -11.30 -0.04 29.72
N ARG A 278 -10.89 0.24 30.97
CA ARG A 278 -10.54 -0.81 31.95
C ARG A 278 -11.59 -1.93 31.87
N PRO A 279 -11.22 -3.22 31.99
CA PRO A 279 -12.22 -4.25 32.19
C PRO A 279 -12.98 -3.90 33.48
N ASP A 280 -14.26 -3.57 33.32
CA ASP A 280 -15.08 -3.05 34.40
C ASP A 280 -15.08 -4.02 35.58
N ALA A 281 -14.82 -3.42 36.75
CA ALA A 281 -15.06 -4.03 38.03
C ALA A 281 -16.49 -4.57 38.07
N MET A 282 -16.61 -5.80 38.55
CA MET A 282 -17.85 -6.46 38.92
C MET A 282 -18.72 -5.52 39.76
N ASP A 283 -19.70 -4.85 39.16
CA ASP A 283 -20.73 -4.12 39.90
C ASP A 283 -21.84 -5.10 40.26
N THR A 284 -21.63 -5.82 41.36
CA THR A 284 -22.61 -6.72 41.95
C THR A 284 -23.55 -5.95 42.87
N THR A 285 -24.32 -4.99 42.36
CA THR A 285 -25.45 -4.43 43.11
C THR A 285 -26.51 -3.93 42.14
N ASP A 286 -27.37 -4.83 41.69
CA ASP A 286 -28.83 -4.60 41.60
C ASP A 286 -29.50 -5.79 40.90
N ALA A 287 -29.73 -6.86 41.66
CA ALA A 287 -30.66 -7.92 41.29
C ALA A 287 -31.95 -7.73 42.10
N PRO A 288 -33.11 -7.45 41.49
CA PRO A 288 -34.38 -7.47 42.19
C PRO A 288 -34.74 -8.93 42.54
N ALA A 289 -35.18 -9.11 43.78
CA ALA A 289 -35.46 -10.39 44.43
C ALA A 289 -36.52 -11.27 43.73
N PHE A 290 -36.30 -12.58 43.77
CA PHE A 290 -37.26 -13.63 43.43
C PHE A 290 -38.49 -13.64 44.35
N PRO A 291 -39.70 -13.96 43.86
CA PRO A 291 -40.75 -14.55 44.68
C PRO A 291 -40.69 -16.10 44.64
N PRO A 292 -41.16 -16.80 45.70
CA PRO A 292 -40.86 -18.21 45.93
C PRO A 292 -41.78 -19.17 45.15
N ALA A 293 -41.27 -20.39 44.96
CA ALA A 293 -41.90 -21.48 44.22
C ALA A 293 -43.20 -22.00 44.85
N GLY A 294 -44.22 -22.22 44.03
CA GLY A 294 -45.44 -22.92 44.42
C GLY A 294 -46.26 -23.42 43.23
N GLN A 295 -46.53 -24.73 43.25
CA GLN A 295 -47.54 -25.50 42.51
C GLN A 295 -47.32 -25.88 41.04
N ARG A 296 -47.04 -27.19 40.87
CA ARG A 296 -47.30 -27.98 39.66
C ARG A 296 -48.80 -28.11 39.45
N THR A 297 -49.27 -27.92 38.22
CA THR A 297 -50.46 -28.61 37.70
C THR A 297 -50.24 -28.96 36.23
N SER A 298 -50.46 -30.23 35.93
CA SER A 298 -50.51 -30.88 34.64
C SER A 298 -51.61 -30.32 33.73
N GLY A 299 -51.30 -30.14 32.45
CA GLY A 299 -52.29 -29.91 31.39
C GLY A 299 -51.64 -30.10 30.03
N GLN A 300 -52.00 -31.19 29.37
CA GLN A 300 -51.62 -31.52 27.99
C GLN A 300 -52.12 -30.42 27.04
N ASP A 301 -51.30 -30.03 26.07
CA ASP A 301 -51.76 -30.16 24.69
C ASP A 301 -50.58 -30.32 23.71
N GLN A 302 -50.73 -31.29 22.81
CA GLN A 302 -49.80 -31.63 21.75
C GLN A 302 -50.31 -31.00 20.45
N SER A 303 -49.44 -30.30 19.70
CA SER A 303 -49.49 -30.38 18.24
C SER A 303 -48.20 -29.86 17.57
N TYR A 304 -47.43 -30.83 17.08
CA TYR A 304 -46.62 -30.84 15.85
C TYR A 304 -45.86 -29.58 15.39
N THR A 305 -44.55 -29.53 15.67
CA THR A 305 -43.52 -29.41 14.62
C THR A 305 -42.30 -30.26 14.99
N ASN A 306 -41.86 -31.09 14.05
CA ASN A 306 -40.67 -31.96 14.08
C ASN A 306 -39.43 -31.06 13.82
N ALA A 307 -38.52 -30.83 14.77
CA ALA A 307 -37.19 -31.49 14.92
C ALA A 307 -36.46 -31.74 13.58
N SER A 308 -35.25 -31.24 13.32
CA SER A 308 -33.97 -31.47 14.04
C SER A 308 -32.91 -30.42 13.60
N GLY A 309 -32.00 -29.85 14.39
CA GLY A 309 -31.52 -30.22 15.72
C GLY A 309 -30.25 -31.09 15.67
N TRP A 310 -29.08 -30.49 15.39
CA TRP A 310 -27.78 -31.00 15.82
C TRP A 310 -26.96 -29.84 16.39
N GLY A 311 -26.79 -29.84 17.70
CA GLY A 311 -25.84 -29.00 18.41
C GLY A 311 -24.49 -29.70 18.57
N ALA A 312 -23.48 -28.91 18.92
CA ALA A 312 -22.53 -29.14 20.04
C ALA A 312 -21.15 -28.57 19.70
N SER A 313 -20.80 -27.47 20.37
CA SER A 313 -19.41 -27.13 20.67
C SER A 313 -18.86 -28.10 21.72
N PRO A 314 -17.57 -28.44 21.65
CA PRO A 314 -16.79 -28.76 22.83
C PRO A 314 -15.89 -27.56 23.19
N ASN A 315 -16.04 -27.13 24.43
CA ASN A 315 -15.09 -26.29 25.15
C ASN A 315 -13.99 -27.20 25.70
N THR A 316 -12.72 -26.97 25.32
CA THR A 316 -11.54 -27.51 26.04
C THR A 316 -10.41 -26.50 26.03
N SER A 317 -10.33 -25.77 27.15
CA SER A 317 -9.11 -25.52 27.94
C SER A 317 -7.74 -25.51 27.23
N GLY A 318 -7.14 -24.31 27.19
CA GLY A 318 -5.81 -24.05 27.74
C GLY A 318 -4.59 -24.60 26.98
N ALA A 319 -3.94 -23.74 26.19
CA ALA A 319 -2.50 -23.78 26.02
C ALA A 319 -1.96 -22.38 25.68
N ASN A 320 -1.26 -21.82 26.65
CA ASN A 320 -0.48 -20.61 26.60
C ASN A 320 0.73 -20.81 25.66
N MET A 321 0.80 -20.08 24.54
CA MET A 321 1.98 -20.07 23.64
C MET A 321 2.63 -18.69 23.70
N GLY A 322 3.46 -18.51 24.73
CA GLY A 322 4.37 -17.38 24.85
C GLY A 322 5.51 -17.51 23.84
N TRP A 323 5.74 -16.45 23.09
CA TRP A 323 6.90 -16.31 22.20
C TRP A 323 8.14 -16.00 23.04
N ALA A 324 9.01 -17.01 23.20
CA ALA A 324 10.33 -16.85 23.81
C ALA A 324 11.38 -16.56 22.73
N SER A 325 12.22 -15.54 22.98
CA SER A 325 13.42 -15.23 22.20
C SER A 325 14.46 -16.36 22.28
N PRO A 326 15.16 -16.71 21.19
CA PRO A 326 16.31 -17.60 21.28
C PRO A 326 17.56 -16.78 21.62
N ASN A 327 18.13 -17.05 22.80
CA ASN A 327 19.48 -16.63 23.14
C ASN A 327 20.50 -17.71 22.72
N ALA A 328 21.73 -17.26 22.52
CA ALA A 328 22.83 -17.92 21.83
C ALA A 328 23.37 -19.24 22.44
N THR A 329 24.22 -19.88 21.62
CA THR A 329 25.22 -20.94 21.88
C THR A 329 24.80 -22.41 21.70
N ALA A 330 25.23 -23.01 20.58
CA ALA A 330 26.01 -24.26 20.56
C ALA A 330 26.50 -24.60 19.14
N GLN A 331 27.80 -24.87 19.05
CA GLN A 331 28.59 -25.49 17.98
C GLN A 331 27.88 -26.53 17.11
N GLY A 332 28.21 -26.53 15.81
CA GLY A 332 27.98 -27.66 14.91
C GLY A 332 28.35 -27.32 13.47
N GLY A 333 29.64 -27.43 13.13
CA GLY A 333 30.12 -27.25 11.76
C GLY A 333 29.78 -28.42 10.85
N TRP A 334 29.60 -28.15 9.55
CA TRP A 334 29.78 -29.13 8.48
C TRP A 334 30.34 -28.45 7.24
N SER A 335 31.45 -29.00 6.78
CA SER A 335 32.12 -28.79 5.50
C SER A 335 31.35 -29.43 4.35
N LEU A 336 31.16 -28.67 3.28
CA LEU A 336 31.55 -29.00 1.89
C LEU A 336 31.38 -27.78 0.99
#